data_AF-A0A5P8WD82-F1
#
_entry.id   AF-A0A5P8WD82-F1
#
_cell.length_a   1.000
_cell.length_b   1.000
_cell.length_c   1.000
_cell.angle_alpha   90.00
_cell.angle_beta   90.00
_cell.angle_gamma   90.00
#
_symmetry.space_group_name_H-M   'P 1'
#
loop_
_entity.id
_entity.type
_entity.pdbx_description
1 polymer ?
#
loop_
_entity_poly.entity_id
_entity_poly.type
_entity_poly.pdbx_seq_one_letter_code
_entity_poly.pdbx_strand_id
1 'polypeptide(L)'
;MPENIVVTHDGVALGFWAWVMAHPEIPVILTEGEKKGGCLLTLGFVAIALPGIWNGRVGKEDLEYLHPDLVPMAQKGRKFVILFDYETKPKTKQQVFSATRRTCQVILQLACQCEVAVLPGPEKGIDDWVVALGKKAEVANAKDIDRRTYTSRQHQDYLKPEEVLECEKFRIQDTYGMSVTPELVEQDDGGRLIKKIVALEAILAAPGEMITDDLVPPPPVVAERDKSERERLSICTDWSNHSTASFLTV
;
A
#
# COMPACT_ATOMS: atom_id res chain seq x y z
N MET A 1 -8.08 -18.10 26.66
CA MET A 1 -9.18 -18.15 25.68
C MET A 1 -10.44 -18.55 26.44
N PRO A 2 -11.61 -17.95 26.21
CA PRO A 2 -12.83 -18.28 26.96
C PRO A 2 -13.22 -19.74 26.77
N GLU A 3 -13.42 -20.46 27.88
CA GLU A 3 -13.68 -21.91 27.87
C GLU A 3 -15.10 -22.26 27.42
N ASN A 4 -16.04 -21.30 27.43
CA ASN A 4 -17.47 -21.53 27.15
C ASN A 4 -18.09 -20.41 26.29
N ILE A 5 -17.58 -20.16 25.08
CA ILE A 5 -18.33 -19.33 24.11
C ILE A 5 -19.40 -20.20 23.46
N VAL A 6 -20.65 -19.80 23.59
CA VAL A 6 -21.76 -20.35 22.80
C VAL A 6 -22.07 -19.37 21.67
N VAL A 7 -21.92 -19.81 20.42
CA VAL A 7 -22.34 -19.02 19.25
C VAL A 7 -23.81 -19.33 18.98
N THR A 8 -24.67 -18.31 19.00
CA THR A 8 -26.09 -18.49 18.68
C THR A 8 -26.30 -18.71 17.17
N HIS A 9 -27.51 -19.11 16.77
CA HIS A 9 -27.88 -19.22 15.36
C HIS A 9 -27.76 -17.90 14.59
N ASP A 10 -27.87 -16.76 15.29
CA ASP A 10 -27.65 -15.40 14.75
C ASP A 10 -26.18 -14.99 14.67
N GLY A 11 -25.25 -15.88 15.02
CA GLY A 11 -23.81 -15.60 15.01
C GLY A 11 -23.30 -14.79 16.21
N VAL A 12 -24.11 -14.63 17.26
CA VAL A 12 -23.70 -13.88 18.47
C VAL A 12 -22.88 -14.77 19.39
N ALA A 13 -21.67 -14.34 19.73
CA ALA A 13 -20.81 -15.01 20.70
C ALA A 13 -21.24 -14.68 22.14
N LEU A 14 -22.10 -15.52 22.74
CA LEU A 14 -22.51 -15.39 24.13
C LEU A 14 -21.32 -15.66 25.06
N GLY A 15 -21.16 -14.81 26.08
CA GLY A 15 -20.13 -14.95 27.11
C GLY A 15 -18.77 -14.32 26.76
N PHE A 16 -18.52 -13.96 25.51
CA PHE A 16 -17.24 -13.33 25.12
C PHE A 16 -16.97 -12.03 25.89
N TRP A 17 -17.91 -11.08 25.89
CA TRP A 17 -17.73 -9.81 26.60
C TRP A 17 -17.71 -9.96 28.12
N ALA A 18 -18.45 -10.92 28.67
CA ALA A 18 -18.38 -11.26 30.09
C ALA A 18 -16.99 -11.77 30.48
N TRP A 19 -16.40 -12.63 29.64
CA TRP A 19 -15.03 -13.10 29.81
C TRP A 19 -14.01 -11.96 29.68
N VAL A 20 -14.15 -11.09 28.69
CA VAL A 20 -13.30 -9.89 28.54
C VAL A 20 -13.37 -9.02 29.80
N MET A 21 -14.55 -8.80 30.38
CA MET A 21 -14.73 -8.06 31.63
C MET A 21 -14.11 -8.78 32.83
N ALA A 22 -14.07 -10.11 32.87
CA ALA A 22 -13.45 -10.87 33.95
C ALA A 22 -11.90 -10.85 33.90
N HIS A 23 -11.30 -10.44 32.78
CA HIS A 23 -9.85 -10.47 32.54
C HIS A 23 -9.32 -9.05 32.22
N PRO A 24 -9.16 -8.17 33.24
CA PRO A 24 -8.66 -6.79 33.07
C PRO A 24 -7.23 -6.68 32.51
N GLU A 25 -6.45 -7.75 32.56
CA GLU A 25 -5.12 -7.84 31.97
C GLU A 25 -5.15 -7.80 30.43
N ILE A 26 -6.29 -8.11 29.81
CA ILE A 26 -6.43 -8.13 28.35
C ILE A 26 -6.64 -6.70 27.83
N PRO A 27 -5.76 -6.20 26.94
CA PRO A 27 -5.93 -4.88 26.34
C PRO A 27 -7.18 -4.80 25.47
N VAL A 28 -7.84 -3.65 25.47
CA VAL A 28 -8.99 -3.36 24.61
C VAL A 28 -8.61 -2.31 23.58
N ILE A 29 -8.74 -2.65 22.30
CA ILE A 29 -8.43 -1.74 21.18
C ILE A 29 -9.71 -0.99 20.80
N LEU A 30 -9.67 0.34 20.79
CA LEU A 30 -10.74 1.17 20.24
C LEU A 30 -10.39 1.56 18.82
N THR A 31 -11.25 1.20 17.86
CA THR A 31 -11.07 1.50 16.44
C THR A 31 -12.30 2.17 15.84
N GLU A 32 -12.16 2.77 14.67
CA GLU A 32 -13.28 3.39 13.95
C GLU A 32 -13.89 2.42 12.93
N GLY A 33 -15.17 2.11 13.11
CA GLY A 33 -15.95 1.32 12.17
C GLY A 33 -15.88 -0.20 12.38
N GLU A 34 -16.95 -0.86 11.98
CA GLU A 34 -17.19 -2.30 12.21
C GLU A 34 -16.19 -3.22 11.50
N LYS A 35 -15.76 -2.88 10.27
CA LYS A 35 -14.82 -3.70 9.49
C LYS A 35 -13.47 -3.82 10.19
N LYS A 36 -13.00 -2.73 10.77
CA LYS A 36 -11.74 -2.67 11.52
C LYS A 36 -11.82 -3.45 12.83
N GLY A 37 -12.94 -3.30 13.54
CA GLY A 37 -13.23 -4.09 14.74
C GLY A 37 -13.25 -5.59 14.43
N GLY A 38 -13.96 -5.99 13.37
CA GLY A 38 -14.02 -7.38 12.92
C GLY A 38 -12.67 -7.93 12.46
N CYS A 39 -11.87 -7.13 11.75
CA CYS A 39 -10.51 -7.50 11.36
C CYS A 39 -9.64 -7.80 12.60
N LEU A 40 -9.62 -6.90 13.57
CA LEU A 40 -8.85 -7.08 14.81
C LEU A 40 -9.32 -8.29 15.63
N LEU A 41 -10.63 -8.50 15.75
CA LEU A 41 -11.20 -9.66 16.43
C LEU A 41 -10.80 -10.97 15.73
N THR A 42 -10.78 -10.98 14.39
CA THR A 42 -10.34 -12.14 13.59
C THR A 42 -8.86 -12.45 13.82
N LEU A 43 -8.04 -11.43 14.05
CA LEU A 43 -6.63 -11.57 14.41
C LEU A 43 -6.41 -11.94 15.89
N GLY A 44 -7.47 -12.09 16.68
CA GLY A 44 -7.42 -12.48 18.09
C GLY A 44 -7.22 -11.31 19.07
N PHE A 45 -7.32 -10.06 18.60
CA PHE A 45 -7.29 -8.89 19.48
C PHE A 45 -8.69 -8.51 19.94
N VAL A 46 -8.85 -8.17 21.22
CA VAL A 46 -10.11 -7.63 21.72
C VAL A 46 -10.26 -6.20 21.22
N ALA A 47 -11.21 -5.98 20.30
CA ALA A 47 -11.45 -4.67 19.71
C ALA A 47 -12.92 -4.26 19.81
N ILE A 48 -13.15 -2.97 20.05
CA ILE A 48 -14.46 -2.33 20.05
C ILE A 48 -14.47 -1.28 18.94
N ALA A 49 -15.42 -1.42 18.03
CA ALA A 49 -15.65 -0.47 16.95
C ALA A 49 -16.52 0.70 17.44
N LEU A 50 -15.98 1.91 17.34
CA LEU A 50 -16.71 3.15 17.54
C LEU A 50 -17.37 3.58 16.22
N PRO A 51 -18.60 4.12 16.23
CA PRO A 51 -19.24 4.66 15.02
C PRO A 51 -18.50 5.88 14.43
N GLY A 52 -17.59 6.49 15.20
CA GLY A 52 -16.75 7.59 14.78
C GLY A 52 -15.75 7.96 15.88
N ILE A 53 -14.65 8.63 15.53
CA ILE A 53 -13.55 8.97 16.45
C ILE A 53 -13.98 9.81 17.68
N TRP A 54 -15.11 10.52 17.57
CA TRP A 54 -15.66 11.36 18.65
C TRP A 54 -16.58 10.60 19.61
N ASN A 55 -17.00 9.38 19.26
CA ASN A 55 -18.04 8.62 19.97
C ASN A 55 -17.49 7.72 21.09
N GLY A 56 -16.19 7.76 21.37
CA GLY A 56 -15.62 7.07 22.54
C GLY A 56 -15.97 7.74 23.87
N ARG A 57 -16.58 8.93 23.83
CA ARG A 57 -16.89 9.75 25.00
C ARG A 57 -18.15 10.56 24.75
N VAL A 58 -18.77 11.00 25.83
CA VAL A 58 -19.99 11.81 25.85
C VAL A 58 -19.76 13.01 26.77
N GLY A 59 -20.42 14.12 26.48
CA GLY A 59 -20.31 15.35 27.26
C GLY A 59 -19.83 16.52 26.42
N LYS A 60 -19.55 17.65 27.09
CA LYS A 60 -19.06 18.88 26.47
C LYS A 60 -17.88 19.40 27.28
N GLU A 61 -16.85 19.84 26.56
CA GLU A 61 -15.68 20.53 27.12
C GLU A 61 -15.05 19.75 28.29
N ASP A 62 -15.03 20.33 29.49
CA ASP A 62 -14.36 19.75 30.66
C ASP A 62 -15.21 18.69 31.40
N LEU A 63 -16.45 18.48 30.96
CA LEU A 63 -17.37 17.47 31.51
C LEU A 63 -17.51 16.25 30.58
N GLU A 64 -16.51 15.98 29.76
CA GLU A 64 -16.43 14.76 28.96
C GLU A 64 -16.18 13.54 29.88
N TYR A 65 -16.92 12.46 29.65
CA TYR A 65 -16.76 11.17 30.32
C TYR A 65 -16.79 10.04 29.30
N LEU A 66 -16.23 8.88 29.65
CA LEU A 66 -16.20 7.72 28.77
C LEU A 66 -17.63 7.28 28.40
N HIS A 67 -17.85 6.89 27.15
CA HIS A 67 -19.18 6.47 26.69
C HIS A 67 -19.76 5.37 27.62
N PRO A 68 -21.04 5.44 28.03
CA PRO A 68 -21.62 4.50 29.00
C PRO A 68 -21.39 3.02 28.66
N ASP A 69 -21.49 2.66 27.39
CA ASP A 69 -21.27 1.28 26.93
C ASP A 69 -19.82 0.79 27.08
N LEU A 70 -18.86 1.71 27.18
CA LEU A 70 -17.44 1.40 27.38
C LEU A 70 -17.07 1.36 28.87
N VAL A 71 -17.87 1.97 29.76
CA VAL A 71 -17.60 2.03 31.21
C VAL A 71 -17.44 0.64 31.84
N PRO A 72 -18.25 -0.40 31.50
CA PRO A 72 -18.05 -1.75 32.04
C PRO A 72 -16.66 -2.34 31.74
N MET A 73 -16.04 -1.91 30.64
CA MET A 73 -14.69 -2.33 30.25
C MET A 73 -13.60 -1.52 30.96
N ALA A 74 -13.90 -0.32 31.45
CA ALA A 74 -12.95 0.59 32.08
C ALA A 74 -12.65 0.21 33.55
N GLN A 75 -12.02 -0.94 33.72
CA GLN A 75 -11.56 -1.44 35.01
C GLN A 75 -10.17 -0.91 35.36
N LYS A 76 -9.94 -0.62 36.64
CA LYS A 76 -8.67 -0.08 37.13
C LYS A 76 -7.47 -0.91 36.64
N GLY A 77 -6.51 -0.24 36.03
CA GLY A 77 -5.29 -0.85 35.50
C GLY A 77 -5.41 -1.47 34.12
N ARG A 78 -6.62 -1.62 33.55
CA ARG A 78 -6.79 -2.16 32.19
C ARG A 78 -6.17 -1.23 31.16
N LYS A 79 -5.53 -1.81 30.15
CA LYS A 79 -4.97 -1.09 29.01
C LYS A 79 -5.99 -0.90 27.90
N PHE A 80 -6.15 0.34 27.46
CA PHE A 80 -6.83 0.70 26.22
C PHE A 80 -5.80 1.12 25.18
N VAL A 81 -6.00 0.69 23.94
CA VAL A 81 -5.20 1.12 22.80
C VAL A 81 -6.12 1.82 21.80
N ILE A 82 -5.85 3.08 21.51
CA ILE A 82 -6.58 3.82 20.47
C ILE A 82 -5.90 3.57 19.12
N LEU A 83 -6.65 3.03 18.16
CA LEU A 83 -6.18 2.74 16.81
C LEU A 83 -7.18 3.30 15.79
N PHE A 84 -6.96 4.56 15.39
CA PHE A 84 -7.75 5.24 14.36
C PHE A 84 -7.02 5.24 13.01
N ASP A 85 -7.78 5.52 11.95
CA ASP A 85 -7.31 5.50 10.57
C ASP A 85 -6.08 6.38 10.36
N TYR A 86 -5.18 5.91 9.49
CA TYR A 86 -4.11 6.70 8.93
C TYR A 86 -4.68 7.86 8.11
N GLU A 87 -4.18 9.07 8.36
CA GLU A 87 -4.65 10.27 7.68
C GLU A 87 -3.44 11.06 7.19
N THR A 88 -3.56 11.74 6.05
CA THR A 88 -2.52 12.59 5.46
C THR A 88 -2.91 14.06 5.48
N LYS A 89 -4.22 14.37 5.41
CA LYS A 89 -4.76 15.73 5.37
C LYS A 89 -4.55 16.44 6.72
N PRO A 90 -3.89 17.63 6.74
CA PRO A 90 -3.55 18.31 7.99
C PRO A 90 -4.75 18.57 8.92
N LYS A 91 -5.87 19.02 8.37
CA LYS A 91 -7.10 19.30 9.13
C LYS A 91 -7.63 18.04 9.82
N THR A 92 -7.73 16.94 9.08
CA THR A 92 -8.27 15.70 9.62
C THR A 92 -7.29 15.05 10.61
N LYS A 93 -5.97 15.14 10.37
CA LYS A 93 -4.94 14.73 11.36
C LYS A 93 -5.14 15.43 12.70
N GLN A 94 -5.38 16.75 12.70
CA GLN A 94 -5.63 17.51 13.93
C GLN A 94 -6.92 17.06 14.63
N GLN A 95 -7.96 16.71 13.87
CA GLN A 95 -9.21 16.17 14.43
C GLN A 95 -8.98 14.79 15.07
N VAL A 96 -8.27 13.89 14.40
CA VAL A 96 -7.91 12.55 14.91
C VAL A 96 -7.06 12.68 16.17
N PHE A 97 -6.05 13.56 16.17
CA PHE A 97 -5.24 13.83 17.35
C PHE A 97 -6.07 14.37 18.52
N SER A 98 -6.94 15.35 18.26
CA SER A 98 -7.80 15.95 19.28
C SER A 98 -8.77 14.94 19.88
N ALA A 99 -9.39 14.12 19.03
CA ALA A 99 -10.31 13.07 19.44
C ALA A 99 -9.58 12.01 20.28
N THR A 100 -8.41 11.55 19.83
CA THR A 100 -7.57 10.58 20.54
C THR A 100 -7.16 11.09 21.91
N ARG A 101 -6.63 12.32 21.99
CA ARG A 101 -6.17 12.93 23.24
C ARG A 101 -7.30 13.01 24.26
N ARG A 102 -8.48 13.48 23.85
CA ARG A 102 -9.64 13.62 24.73
C ARG A 102 -10.18 12.26 25.18
N THR A 103 -10.28 11.28 24.28
CA THR A 103 -10.66 9.91 24.66
C THR A 103 -9.67 9.29 25.65
N CYS A 104 -8.36 9.43 25.42
CA CYS A 104 -7.37 8.95 26.39
C CYS A 104 -7.46 9.66 27.74
N GLN A 105 -7.75 10.96 27.76
CA GLN A 105 -7.89 11.70 29.01
C GLN A 105 -9.01 11.13 29.89
N VAL A 106 -10.19 10.85 29.33
CA VAL A 106 -11.31 10.27 30.10
C VAL A 106 -11.02 8.83 30.54
N ILE A 107 -10.27 8.05 29.76
CA ILE A 107 -9.83 6.70 30.14
C ILE A 107 -8.85 6.76 31.32
N LEU A 108 -7.87 7.66 31.28
CA LEU A 108 -6.89 7.84 32.35
C LEU A 108 -7.55 8.31 33.66
N GLN A 109 -8.58 9.14 33.59
CA GLN A 109 -9.38 9.55 34.76
C GLN A 109 -10.06 8.37 35.48
N LEU A 110 -10.34 7.27 34.76
CA LEU A 110 -10.90 6.03 35.32
C LEU A 110 -9.81 5.07 35.85
N ALA A 111 -8.58 5.56 36.05
CA ALA A 111 -7.43 4.78 36.49
C ALA A 111 -7.09 3.60 35.57
N CYS A 112 -7.43 3.70 34.29
CA CYS A 112 -6.99 2.80 33.23
C CYS A 112 -5.69 3.31 32.60
N GLN A 113 -5.06 2.51 31.74
CA GLN A 113 -3.93 2.91 30.90
C GLN A 113 -4.42 3.23 29.49
N CYS A 114 -3.85 4.23 28.82
CA CYS A 114 -4.16 4.56 27.43
C CYS A 114 -2.89 4.61 26.60
N GLU A 115 -2.81 3.82 25.54
CA GLU A 115 -1.77 3.84 24.52
C GLU A 115 -2.40 4.21 23.18
N VAL A 116 -1.58 4.78 22.29
CA VAL A 116 -2.02 5.15 20.94
C VAL A 116 -1.17 4.38 19.94
N ALA A 117 -1.84 3.57 19.11
CA ALA A 117 -1.22 2.89 18.00
C ALA A 117 -1.43 3.72 16.72
N VAL A 118 -0.34 3.89 15.96
CA VAL A 118 -0.34 4.67 14.72
C VAL A 118 0.02 3.74 13.57
N LEU A 119 -0.83 3.68 12.56
CA LEU A 119 -0.55 2.93 11.34
C LEU A 119 0.59 3.58 10.55
N PRO A 120 1.50 2.80 9.96
CA PRO A 120 2.61 3.34 9.17
C PRO A 120 2.15 3.99 7.86
N GLY A 121 0.94 3.65 7.39
CA GLY A 121 0.47 3.98 6.05
C GLY A 121 1.20 3.17 4.96
N PRO A 122 0.84 3.36 3.68
CA PRO A 122 -0.17 4.31 3.18
C PRO A 122 -1.61 3.85 3.38
N GLU A 123 -1.84 2.60 3.78
CA GLU A 123 -3.17 2.04 3.98
C GLU A 123 -3.90 2.79 5.09
N LYS A 124 -5.17 3.13 4.81
CA LYS A 124 -5.95 4.01 5.66
C LYS A 124 -6.42 3.29 6.92
N GLY A 125 -7.10 2.15 6.76
CA GLY A 125 -7.59 1.35 7.88
C GLY A 125 -6.63 0.21 8.24
N ILE A 126 -6.75 -0.30 9.46
CA ILE A 126 -6.05 -1.53 9.87
C ILE A 126 -6.48 -2.73 9.03
N ASP A 127 -7.74 -2.77 8.61
CA ASP A 127 -8.28 -3.79 7.71
C ASP A 127 -7.59 -3.77 6.35
N ASP A 128 -7.43 -2.58 5.75
CA ASP A 128 -6.69 -2.43 4.50
C ASP A 128 -5.20 -2.81 4.66
N TRP A 129 -4.58 -2.39 5.77
CA TRP A 129 -3.18 -2.66 6.07
C TRP A 129 -2.90 -4.16 6.23
N VAL A 130 -3.75 -4.89 6.95
CA VAL A 130 -3.64 -6.34 7.13
C VAL A 130 -3.78 -7.06 5.79
N VAL A 131 -4.70 -6.63 4.93
CA VAL A 131 -4.84 -7.19 3.57
C VAL A 131 -3.59 -6.92 2.73
N ALA A 132 -3.02 -5.71 2.80
CA ALA A 132 -1.81 -5.36 2.07
C ALA A 132 -0.61 -6.20 2.53
N LEU A 133 -0.45 -6.40 3.84
CA LEU A 133 0.56 -7.31 4.39
C LEU A 133 0.39 -8.75 3.90
N GLY A 134 -0.84 -9.25 3.90
CA GLY A 134 -1.15 -10.60 3.39
C GLY A 134 -0.70 -10.78 1.94
N LYS A 135 -1.06 -9.83 1.06
CA LYS A 135 -0.64 -9.86 -0.35
C LYS A 135 0.88 -9.82 -0.52
N LYS A 136 1.58 -8.97 0.25
CA LYS A 136 3.05 -8.89 0.22
C LYS A 136 3.69 -10.23 0.63
N ALA A 137 3.15 -10.87 1.68
CA ALA A 137 3.60 -12.18 2.12
C ALA A 137 3.30 -13.29 1.09
N GLU A 138 2.15 -13.23 0.41
CA GLU A 138 1.80 -14.16 -0.67
C GLU A 138 2.77 -14.07 -1.85
N VAL A 139 3.16 -12.86 -2.27
CA VAL A 139 4.18 -12.68 -3.33
C VAL A 139 5.52 -13.28 -2.92
N ALA A 140 5.99 -13.01 -1.70
CA ALA A 140 7.26 -13.54 -1.22
C ALA A 140 7.26 -15.08 -1.13
N ASN A 141 6.11 -15.68 -0.77
CA ASN A 141 5.93 -17.12 -0.65
C ASN A 141 5.51 -17.82 -1.95
N ALA A 142 5.30 -17.09 -3.05
CA ALA A 142 4.91 -17.67 -4.33
C ALA A 142 6.01 -18.62 -4.86
N LYS A 143 5.64 -19.49 -5.80
CA LYS A 143 6.61 -20.43 -6.41
C LYS A 143 7.60 -19.67 -7.28
N ASP A 144 8.84 -20.13 -7.28
CA ASP A 144 9.85 -19.64 -8.22
C ASP A 144 9.56 -20.20 -9.61
N ILE A 145 9.63 -19.31 -10.61
CA ILE A 145 9.44 -19.66 -12.02
C ILE A 145 10.70 -19.32 -12.81
N ASP A 146 10.84 -19.88 -14.01
CA ASP A 146 11.97 -19.56 -14.88
C ASP A 146 11.66 -18.37 -15.82
N ARG A 147 12.71 -17.83 -16.44
CA ARG A 147 12.59 -16.69 -17.35
C ARG A 147 11.68 -17.00 -18.55
N ARG A 148 11.66 -18.25 -19.03
CA ARG A 148 10.83 -18.63 -20.18
C ARG A 148 9.35 -18.60 -19.84
N THR A 149 8.97 -19.18 -18.69
CA THR A 149 7.59 -19.13 -18.20
C THR A 149 7.18 -17.68 -17.93
N TYR A 150 8.04 -16.86 -17.32
CA TYR A 150 7.75 -15.45 -17.12
C TYR A 150 7.46 -14.73 -18.44
N THR A 151 8.35 -14.82 -19.44
CA THR A 151 8.14 -14.19 -20.76
C THR A 151 6.88 -14.70 -21.44
N SER A 152 6.60 -16.01 -21.39
CA SER A 152 5.38 -16.56 -21.98
C SER A 152 4.11 -16.01 -21.33
N ARG A 153 4.14 -15.77 -20.00
CA ARG A 153 3.02 -15.25 -19.24
C ARG A 153 2.77 -13.76 -19.47
N GLN A 154 3.80 -12.98 -19.77
CA GLN A 154 3.66 -11.54 -20.09
C GLN A 154 2.81 -11.28 -21.35
N HIS A 155 2.76 -12.24 -22.28
CA HIS A 155 1.98 -12.12 -23.51
C HIS A 155 0.57 -12.69 -23.42
N GLN A 156 0.15 -13.20 -22.24
CA GLN A 156 -1.20 -13.71 -22.04
C GLN A 156 -2.13 -12.60 -21.60
N ASP A 157 -3.33 -12.54 -22.19
CA ASP A 157 -4.37 -11.57 -21.83
C ASP A 157 -4.96 -11.81 -20.43
N TYR A 158 -4.82 -13.03 -19.92
CA TYR A 158 -5.33 -13.42 -18.61
C TYR A 158 -4.35 -14.35 -17.90
N LEU A 159 -4.11 -14.05 -16.62
CA LEU A 159 -3.32 -14.86 -15.70
C LEU A 159 -4.17 -15.21 -14.49
N LYS A 160 -4.03 -16.44 -14.00
CA LYS A 160 -4.65 -16.81 -12.72
C LYS A 160 -3.98 -16.03 -11.58
N PRO A 161 -4.69 -15.78 -10.46
CA PRO A 161 -4.12 -15.02 -9.34
C PRO A 161 -2.77 -15.57 -8.84
N GLU A 162 -2.63 -16.90 -8.75
CA GLU A 162 -1.37 -17.56 -8.36
C GLU A 162 -0.23 -17.24 -9.35
N GLU A 163 -0.51 -17.22 -10.65
CA GLU A 163 0.49 -16.95 -11.69
C GLU A 163 0.93 -15.48 -11.69
N VAL A 164 0.04 -14.57 -11.29
CA VAL A 164 0.38 -13.14 -11.11
C VAL A 164 1.39 -12.99 -9.96
N LEU A 165 1.17 -13.67 -8.84
CA LEU A 165 2.08 -13.64 -7.69
C LEU A 165 3.45 -14.24 -8.05
N GLU A 166 3.48 -15.36 -8.77
CA GLU A 166 4.70 -15.99 -9.27
C GLU A 166 5.48 -15.08 -10.22
N CYS A 167 4.79 -14.42 -11.16
CA CYS A 167 5.40 -13.46 -12.07
C CYS A 167 5.96 -12.24 -11.34
N GLU A 168 5.25 -11.73 -10.33
CA GLU A 168 5.70 -10.59 -9.54
C GLU A 168 6.95 -10.95 -8.71
N LYS A 169 6.96 -12.12 -8.07
CA LYS A 169 8.13 -12.65 -7.36
C LYS A 169 9.33 -12.75 -8.30
N PHE A 170 9.15 -13.36 -9.47
CA PHE A 170 10.21 -13.48 -10.47
C PHE A 170 10.74 -12.11 -10.91
N ARG A 171 9.86 -11.16 -11.20
CA ARG A 171 10.25 -9.79 -11.62
C ARG A 171 11.15 -9.14 -10.57
N ILE A 172 10.77 -9.20 -9.30
CA ILE A 172 11.54 -8.61 -8.20
C ILE A 172 12.88 -9.33 -8.05
N GLN A 173 12.89 -10.66 -8.10
CA GLN A 173 14.11 -11.46 -8.02
C GLN A 173 15.09 -11.16 -9.16
N ASP A 174 14.60 -11.09 -10.40
CA ASP A 174 15.39 -10.79 -11.60
C ASP A 174 15.94 -9.36 -11.56
N THR A 175 15.17 -8.42 -11.02
CA THR A 175 15.54 -6.99 -10.91
C THR A 175 16.65 -6.76 -9.89
N TYR A 176 16.52 -7.33 -8.69
CA TYR A 176 17.43 -7.04 -7.57
C TYR A 176 18.50 -8.11 -7.35
N GLY A 177 18.37 -9.30 -7.96
CA GLY A 177 19.32 -10.40 -7.80
C GLY A 177 19.36 -11.00 -6.40
N MET A 178 18.35 -10.75 -5.56
CA MET A 178 18.26 -11.21 -4.18
C MET A 178 17.01 -12.08 -3.95
N SER A 179 17.00 -12.84 -2.86
CA SER A 179 15.81 -13.57 -2.43
C SER A 179 14.68 -12.59 -2.10
N VAL A 180 13.47 -12.86 -2.61
CA VAL A 180 12.30 -11.99 -2.40
C VAL A 180 11.76 -12.17 -0.98
N THR A 181 11.86 -11.11 -0.18
CA THR A 181 11.23 -11.04 1.14
C THR A 181 10.02 -10.10 1.11
N PRO A 182 9.05 -10.20 2.04
CA PRO A 182 7.89 -9.30 2.08
C PRO A 182 8.30 -7.82 2.16
N GLU A 183 9.40 -7.50 2.85
CA GLU A 183 9.96 -6.16 2.95
C GLU A 183 10.49 -5.66 1.61
N LEU A 184 11.15 -6.53 0.84
CA LEU A 184 11.63 -6.17 -0.52
C LEU A 184 10.44 -5.93 -1.46
N VAL A 185 9.38 -6.72 -1.37
CA VAL A 185 8.13 -6.52 -2.13
C VAL A 185 7.51 -5.16 -1.81
N GLU A 186 7.51 -4.79 -0.52
CA GLU A 186 7.05 -3.46 -0.09
C GLU A 186 7.93 -2.33 -0.61
N GLN A 187 9.25 -2.47 -0.53
CA GLN A 187 10.17 -1.44 -1.01
C GLN A 187 10.08 -1.23 -2.52
N ASP A 188 9.89 -2.31 -3.29
CA ASP A 188 9.81 -2.24 -4.74
C ASP A 188 8.57 -1.48 -5.24
N ASP A 189 7.45 -1.56 -4.51
CA ASP A 189 6.18 -0.88 -4.81
C ASP A 189 5.74 -1.02 -6.28
N GLY A 190 5.71 -2.27 -6.77
CA GLY A 190 5.31 -2.59 -8.14
C GLY A 190 6.29 -2.07 -9.20
N GLY A 191 7.58 -2.08 -8.91
CA GLY A 191 8.65 -1.64 -9.79
C GLY A 191 8.86 -0.12 -9.82
N ARG A 192 8.30 0.63 -8.87
CA ARG A 192 8.56 2.09 -8.77
C ARG A 192 9.95 2.37 -8.25
N LEU A 193 10.47 1.57 -7.33
CA LEU A 193 11.81 1.75 -6.79
C LEU A 193 12.85 1.59 -7.91
N ILE A 194 12.80 0.52 -8.68
CA ILE A 194 13.73 0.30 -9.80
C ILE A 194 13.65 1.44 -10.83
N LYS A 195 12.45 1.93 -11.15
CA LYS A 195 12.29 3.08 -12.06
C LYS A 195 12.99 4.33 -11.52
N LYS A 196 12.92 4.59 -10.21
CA LYS A 196 13.62 5.71 -9.56
C LYS A 196 15.13 5.51 -9.57
N ILE A 197 15.61 4.28 -9.32
CA ILE A 197 17.03 3.94 -9.36
C ILE A 197 17.59 4.19 -10.76
N VAL A 198 16.94 3.65 -11.81
CA VAL A 198 17.35 3.84 -13.21
C VAL A 198 17.33 5.33 -13.60
N ALA A 199 16.32 6.09 -13.17
CA ALA A 199 16.27 7.53 -13.43
C ALA A 199 17.43 8.29 -12.76
N LEU A 200 17.79 7.92 -11.52
CA LEU A 200 18.94 8.50 -10.82
C LEU A 200 20.26 8.12 -11.49
N GLU A 201 20.41 6.87 -11.90
CA GLU A 201 21.58 6.41 -12.66
C GLU A 201 21.74 7.18 -13.97
N ALA A 202 20.64 7.43 -14.69
CA ALA A 202 20.67 8.22 -15.92
C ALA A 202 21.08 9.69 -15.69
N ILE A 203 20.74 10.28 -14.53
CA ILE A 203 21.17 11.64 -14.16
C ILE A 203 22.65 11.66 -13.77
N LEU A 204 23.12 10.62 -13.08
CA LEU A 204 24.51 10.51 -12.62
C LEU A 204 25.47 10.05 -13.71
N ALA A 205 24.96 9.40 -14.76
CA ALA A 205 25.74 9.08 -15.94
C ALA A 205 26.32 10.38 -16.52
N ALA A 206 27.65 10.42 -16.65
CA ALA A 206 28.31 11.54 -17.30
C ALA A 206 27.69 11.76 -18.69
N PRO A 207 27.54 13.01 -19.17
CA PRO A 207 27.12 13.24 -20.54
C PRO A 207 28.07 12.46 -21.45
N GLY A 208 27.53 11.51 -22.19
CA GLY A 208 28.28 10.77 -23.19
C GLY A 208 28.95 11.76 -24.15
N GLU A 209 30.03 11.33 -24.80
CA GLU A 209 30.64 12.11 -25.87
C GLU A 209 29.53 12.59 -26.81
N MET A 210 29.48 13.91 -27.03
CA MET A 210 28.65 14.48 -28.10
C MET A 210 29.03 13.72 -29.36
N ILE A 211 28.10 12.93 -29.90
CA ILE A 211 28.26 12.38 -31.24
C ILE A 211 28.37 13.63 -32.12
N THR A 212 29.59 13.97 -32.52
CA THR A 212 29.80 14.89 -33.63
C THR A 212 29.28 14.12 -34.83
N ASP A 213 28.07 14.45 -35.29
CA ASP A 213 27.51 13.96 -36.54
C ASP A 213 28.40 14.44 -37.71
N ASP A 214 29.58 13.84 -37.84
CA ASP A 214 30.19 13.66 -39.14
C ASP A 214 29.34 12.59 -39.83
N LEU A 215 28.18 13.03 -40.33
CA LEU A 215 27.32 12.27 -41.23
C LEU A 215 28.20 11.78 -42.38
N VAL A 216 28.76 10.57 -42.26
CA VAL A 216 29.48 9.93 -43.33
C VAL A 216 28.43 9.64 -44.40
N PRO A 217 28.47 10.31 -45.56
CA PRO A 217 27.50 10.06 -46.59
C PRO A 217 27.57 8.58 -47.00
N PRO A 218 26.44 7.97 -47.37
CA PRO A 218 26.42 6.58 -47.79
C PRO A 218 27.41 6.39 -48.96
N PRO A 219 28.06 5.22 -49.06
CA PRO A 219 29.00 4.93 -50.13
C PRO A 219 28.39 5.24 -51.52
N PRO A 220 29.17 5.73 -52.50
CA PRO A 220 28.66 6.15 -53.81
C PRO A 220 27.79 5.11 -54.50
N VAL A 221 28.10 3.83 -54.30
CA VAL A 221 27.37 2.68 -54.85
C VAL A 221 25.92 2.63 -54.35
N VAL A 222 25.67 2.97 -53.08
CA VAL A 222 24.33 3.01 -52.49
C VAL A 222 23.56 4.21 -53.03
N ALA A 223 24.21 5.37 -53.11
CA ALA A 223 23.61 6.58 -53.66
C ALA A 223 23.26 6.45 -55.16
N GLU A 224 24.11 5.81 -55.96
CA GLU A 224 23.86 5.53 -57.37
C GLU A 224 22.72 4.52 -57.58
N ARG A 225 22.67 3.48 -56.74
CA ARG A 225 21.59 2.50 -56.76
C ARG A 225 20.25 3.16 -56.44
N ASP A 226 20.18 3.93 -55.36
CA ASP A 226 18.97 4.66 -54.96
C ASP A 226 18.51 5.63 -56.07
N LYS A 227 19.46 6.29 -56.74
CA LYS A 227 19.16 7.16 -57.88
C LYS A 227 18.62 6.38 -59.08
N SER A 228 19.21 5.23 -59.40
CA SER A 228 18.74 4.35 -60.49
C SER A 228 17.36 3.73 -60.20
N GLU A 229 17.07 3.44 -58.94
CA GLU A 229 15.77 2.93 -58.50
C GLU A 229 14.71 4.04 -58.59
N ARG A 230 15.06 5.29 -58.22
CA ARG A 230 14.18 6.46 -58.42
C ARG A 230 13.85 6.74 -59.88
N GLU A 231 14.84 6.67 -60.77
CA GLU A 231 14.64 6.94 -62.21
C GLU A 231 13.81 5.85 -62.91
N ARG A 232 13.74 4.64 -62.35
CA ARG A 232 12.97 3.51 -62.91
C ARG A 232 11.54 3.41 -62.38
N LEU A 233 11.20 4.12 -61.31
CA LEU A 233 9.85 4.11 -60.76
C LEU A 233 8.95 5.05 -61.56
N SER A 234 7.83 4.54 -62.06
CA SER A 234 6.84 5.30 -62.84
C SER A 234 5.93 6.20 -61.99
N ILE A 235 6.09 6.17 -60.67
CA ILE A 235 5.33 6.99 -59.73
C ILE A 235 6.29 8.01 -59.12
N CYS A 236 6.09 9.28 -59.46
CA CYS A 236 6.75 10.41 -58.81
C CYS A 236 6.15 10.57 -57.40
N THR A 237 6.69 9.88 -56.40
CA THR A 237 6.48 10.28 -55.01
C THR A 237 7.38 11.46 -54.75
N ASP A 238 6.84 12.67 -54.91
CA ASP A 238 7.43 13.89 -54.36
C ASP A 238 7.51 13.73 -52.84
N TRP A 239 8.65 13.25 -52.36
CA TRP A 239 8.99 13.30 -50.94
C TRP A 239 9.56 14.70 -50.67
N SER A 240 8.69 15.71 -50.71
CA SER A 240 8.97 16.95 -50.03
C SER A 240 9.09 16.62 -48.55
N ASN A 241 10.34 16.48 -48.09
CA ASN A 241 10.71 16.42 -46.68
C ASN A 241 10.26 17.71 -46.00
N HIS A 242 8.98 17.78 -45.62
CA HIS A 242 8.50 18.71 -44.62
C HIS A 242 8.69 18.08 -43.23
N SER A 243 9.95 17.82 -42.88
CA SER A 243 10.33 17.70 -41.48
C SER A 243 10.44 19.11 -40.93
N THR A 244 9.46 19.46 -40.10
CA THR A 244 9.36 20.61 -39.21
C THR A 244 10.69 21.30 -38.89
N ALA A 245 10.90 22.47 -39.50
CA ALA A 245 11.81 23.48 -38.96
C ALA A 245 11.17 24.03 -37.68
N SER A 246 11.68 23.62 -36.52
CA SER A 246 11.52 24.35 -35.26
C SER A 246 12.92 24.70 -34.77
N PHE A 247 13.51 25.71 -35.38
CA PHE A 247 14.71 26.37 -34.89
C PHE A 247 14.47 27.88 -34.84
N LEU A 248 14.45 28.38 -33.61
CA LEU A 248 14.94 29.68 -33.13
C LEU A 248 14.92 30.86 -34.10
N THR A 249 14.04 31.83 -33.83
CA THR A 249 14.28 33.23 -34.13
C THR A 249 15.02 33.87 -32.95
N VAL A 250 16.10 34.59 -33.25
CA VAL A 250 16.84 35.52 -32.37
C VAL A 250 15.97 36.72 -32.04
#